data_AF-A0A9P7ENY2-F1
#
_entry.id   AF-A0A9P7ENY2-F1
#
_cell.length_a   1.000
_cell.length_b   1.000
_cell.length_c   1.000
_cell.angle_alpha   90.00
_cell.angle_beta   90.00
_cell.angle_gamma   90.00
#
_symmetry.space_group_name_H-M   'P 1'
#
loop_
_entity.id
_entity.type
_entity.pdbx_description
1 polymer ?
#
loop_
_entity_poly.entity_id
_entity_poly.type
_entity_poly.pdbx_seq_one_letter_code
_entity_poly.pdbx_strand_id
1 'polypeptide(L)'
;STSGDSLNFPKHVWKSASEYVNSVPAPSGSKMHSNKLPGSCKSKWGNLKGTFLQVQFIKSTSGLTWSDADGVGVSPENQSVWNELVRSRPAAKPFANKGFIHFAAIDEMM
;
A
#
# COMPACT_ATOMS: atom_id res chain seq x y z
N SER A 1 16.55 -13.70 11.51
CA SER A 1 15.16 -13.32 11.84
C SER A 1 15.13 -11.85 12.19
N THR A 2 14.91 -10.97 11.23
CA THR A 2 14.85 -9.52 11.46
C THR A 2 13.40 -9.11 11.67
N SER A 3 12.95 -9.22 12.92
CA SER A 3 11.73 -8.59 13.41
C SER A 3 12.12 -7.23 13.98
N GLY A 4 11.70 -6.14 13.34
CA GLY A 4 11.98 -4.76 13.75
C GLY A 4 12.05 -3.90 12.48
N ASP A 5 11.24 -2.87 12.25
CA ASP A 5 10.60 -1.95 13.17
C ASP A 5 9.14 -1.73 12.72
N SER A 6 8.19 -2.03 13.60
CA SER A 6 6.84 -1.51 13.43
C SER A 6 6.84 -0.11 14.03
N LEU A 7 6.98 0.91 13.18
CA LEU A 7 6.56 2.28 13.48
C LEU A 7 5.13 2.25 14.04
N ASN A 8 5.02 2.04 15.34
CA ASN A 8 3.76 1.91 16.05
C ASN A 8 3.46 3.30 16.59
N PHE A 9 2.75 4.08 15.79
CA PHE A 9 2.40 5.44 16.19
C PHE A 9 1.62 5.43 17.51
N PRO A 10 1.92 6.35 18.44
CA PRO A 10 1.24 6.43 19.72
C PRO A 10 -0.24 6.78 19.53
N LYS A 11 -1.07 6.47 20.54
CA LYS A 11 -2.54 6.66 20.48
C LYS A 11 -2.96 8.07 20.07
N HIS A 12 -2.23 9.10 20.50
CA HIS A 12 -2.56 10.49 20.18
C HIS A 12 -2.40 10.80 18.68
N VAL A 13 -1.42 10.20 17.99
CA VAL A 13 -1.24 10.37 16.54
C VAL A 13 -2.47 9.84 15.79
N TRP A 14 -2.99 8.68 16.18
CA TRP A 14 -4.21 8.15 15.57
C TRP A 14 -5.45 8.98 15.85
N LYS A 15 -5.51 9.63 17.03
CA LYS A 15 -6.56 10.59 17.36
C LYS A 15 -6.49 11.81 16.44
N SER A 16 -5.32 12.44 16.33
CA SER A 16 -5.11 13.59 15.44
C SER A 16 -5.34 13.25 13.97
N ALA A 17 -4.92 12.07 13.52
CA ALA A 17 -5.19 11.60 12.16
C ALA A 17 -6.69 11.41 11.89
N SER A 18 -7.43 10.88 12.86
CA SER A 18 -8.89 10.75 12.79
C SER A 18 -9.57 12.12 12.73
N GLU A 19 -9.18 13.05 13.61
CA GLU A 19 -9.68 14.44 13.61
C GLU A 19 -9.41 15.13 12.27
N TYR A 20 -8.18 15.01 11.75
CA TYR A 20 -7.80 15.57 10.46
C TYR A 20 -8.63 14.99 9.31
N VAL A 21 -8.70 13.66 9.17
CA VAL A 21 -9.47 13.01 8.08
C VAL A 21 -10.95 13.39 8.12
N ASN A 22 -11.52 13.58 9.31
CA ASN A 22 -12.91 14.04 9.46
C ASN A 22 -13.08 15.53 9.14
N SER A 23 -12.05 16.35 9.32
CA SER A 23 -12.07 17.78 8.95
C SER A 23 -11.97 18.01 7.44
N VAL A 24 -11.39 17.06 6.70
CA VAL A 24 -11.26 17.16 5.24
C VAL A 24 -12.61 16.83 4.60
N PRO A 25 -13.15 17.72 3.74
CA PRO A 25 -14.39 17.45 3.02
C PRO A 25 -14.24 16.23 2.13
N ALA A 26 -15.30 15.40 2.04
CA ALA A 26 -15.28 14.24 1.17
C ALA A 26 -15.07 14.67 -0.29
N PRO A 27 -14.29 13.91 -1.10
CA PRO A 27 -14.24 14.11 -2.53
C PRO A 27 -15.65 14.09 -3.13
N SER A 28 -15.94 15.02 -4.04
CA SER A 28 -17.23 15.10 -4.72
C SER A 28 -17.58 13.75 -5.37
N GLY A 29 -18.78 13.24 -5.10
CA GLY A 29 -19.23 11.91 -5.56
C GLY A 29 -19.01 10.76 -4.55
N SER A 30 -18.45 11.03 -3.37
CA SER A 30 -18.36 10.04 -2.29
C SER A 30 -19.74 9.74 -1.70
N LYS A 31 -20.13 8.46 -1.68
CA LYS A 31 -21.48 8.02 -1.24
C LYS A 31 -21.76 8.19 0.26
N MET A 32 -20.73 8.44 1.09
CA MET A 32 -20.89 8.71 2.52
C MET A 32 -19.60 9.28 3.13
N HIS A 33 -19.67 10.45 3.78
CA HIS A 33 -18.64 10.88 4.74
C HIS A 33 -18.95 10.22 6.08
N SER A 34 -18.47 8.99 6.26
CA SER A 34 -18.59 8.31 7.55
C SER A 34 -17.44 8.74 8.45
N ASN A 35 -17.78 9.23 9.66
CA ASN A 35 -16.83 9.60 10.70
C ASN A 35 -15.78 8.50 10.90
N LYS A 36 -14.52 8.80 10.65
CA LYS A 36 -13.38 7.88 10.77
C LYS A 36 -12.89 7.88 12.20
N LEU A 37 -12.91 6.72 12.85
CA LEU A 37 -12.38 6.56 14.21
C LEU A 37 -10.86 6.37 14.17
N PRO A 38 -10.13 6.66 15.27
CA PRO A 38 -8.69 6.43 15.36
C PRO A 38 -8.27 5.00 15.01
N GLY A 39 -9.06 4.01 15.42
CA GLY A 39 -8.84 2.60 15.08
C GLY A 39 -8.97 2.32 13.58
N SER A 40 -9.88 3.00 12.88
CA SER A 40 -10.04 2.88 11.42
C SER A 40 -8.81 3.42 10.68
N CYS A 41 -8.23 4.54 11.14
CA CYS A 41 -7.00 5.09 10.59
C CYS A 41 -5.82 4.14 10.80
N LYS A 42 -5.68 3.56 12.00
CA LYS A 42 -4.64 2.57 12.31
C LYS A 42 -4.74 1.33 11.40
N SER A 43 -5.93 0.74 11.27
CA SER A 43 -6.13 -0.43 10.40
C SER A 43 -5.86 -0.11 8.94
N LYS A 44 -6.28 1.07 8.46
CA LYS A 44 -6.00 1.53 7.09
C LYS A 44 -4.50 1.70 6.85
N TRP A 45 -3.78 2.30 7.79
CA TRP A 45 -2.33 2.42 7.73
C TRP A 45 -1.65 1.05 7.69
N GLY A 46 -2.06 0.11 8.54
CA GLY A 46 -1.52 -1.26 8.52
C GLY A 46 -1.65 -1.93 7.15
N ASN A 47 -2.82 -1.78 6.50
CA ASN A 47 -3.03 -2.29 5.15
C ASN A 47 -2.17 -1.58 4.08
N LEU A 48 -2.01 -0.25 4.20
CA LEU A 48 -1.15 0.54 3.31
C LEU A 48 0.32 0.13 3.46
N LYS A 49 0.82 -0.03 4.69
CA LYS A 49 2.17 -0.52 4.96
C LYS A 49 2.39 -1.94 4.44
N GLY A 50 1.42 -2.85 4.65
CA GLY A 50 1.49 -4.20 4.09
C GLY A 50 1.56 -4.20 2.56
N THR A 51 0.79 -3.31 1.93
CA THR A 51 0.84 -3.11 0.47
C THR A 51 2.19 -2.54 0.02
N PHE A 52 2.71 -1.54 0.72
CA PHE A 52 4.02 -0.95 0.45
C PHE A 52 5.13 -2.01 0.45
N LEU A 53 5.19 -2.86 1.49
CA LEU A 53 6.18 -3.94 1.57
C LEU A 53 6.06 -4.94 0.41
N GLN A 54 4.82 -5.22 -0.02
CA GLN A 54 4.59 -6.08 -1.18
C GLN A 54 5.12 -5.45 -2.47
N VAL A 55 4.87 -4.16 -2.68
CA VAL A 55 5.37 -3.41 -3.85
C VAL A 55 6.89 -3.27 -3.81
N GLN A 56 7.48 -2.99 -2.65
CA GLN A 56 8.92 -2.90 -2.47
C GLN A 56 9.61 -4.21 -2.88
N PHE A 57 9.03 -5.35 -2.51
CA PHE A 57 9.53 -6.65 -2.94
C PHE A 57 9.41 -6.87 -4.46
N ILE A 58 8.30 -6.48 -5.06
CA ILE A 58 8.12 -6.55 -6.52
C ILE A 58 9.20 -5.70 -7.21
N LYS A 59 9.43 -4.48 -6.76
CA LYS A 59 10.48 -3.58 -7.27
C LYS A 59 11.89 -4.15 -7.12
N SER A 60 12.12 -4.98 -6.10
CA SER A 60 13.39 -5.67 -5.87
C SER A 60 13.53 -6.99 -6.66
N THR A 61 12.48 -7.45 -7.34
CA THR A 61 12.51 -8.72 -8.09
C THR A 61 13.16 -8.49 -9.44
N SER A 62 14.29 -9.17 -9.69
CA SER A 62 14.97 -9.10 -10.99
C SER A 62 14.08 -9.62 -12.11
N GLY A 63 14.09 -8.93 -13.25
CA GLY A 63 13.26 -9.29 -14.40
C GLY A 63 11.83 -8.74 -14.39
N LEU A 64 11.45 -7.97 -13.36
CA LEU A 64 10.22 -7.19 -13.34
C LEU A 64 10.51 -5.70 -13.41
N THR A 65 9.65 -4.96 -14.09
CA THR A 65 9.59 -3.50 -14.07
C THR A 65 8.46 -3.04 -13.16
N TRP A 66 8.49 -1.79 -12.71
CA TRP A 66 7.42 -1.19 -11.91
C TRP A 66 7.08 0.23 -12.37
N SER A 67 5.78 0.49 -12.50
CA SER A 67 5.17 1.82 -12.69
C SER A 67 4.19 2.08 -11.54
N ASP A 68 4.23 3.26 -10.93
CA ASP A 68 3.27 3.63 -9.88
C ASP A 68 1.84 3.81 -10.39
N ALA A 69 1.66 3.95 -11.71
CA ALA A 69 0.35 3.97 -12.37
C ALA A 69 -0.11 2.56 -12.74
N ASP A 70 0.76 1.78 -13.39
CA ASP A 70 0.36 0.54 -14.08
C ASP A 70 0.79 -0.75 -13.35
N GLY A 71 1.57 -0.63 -12.27
CA GLY A 71 2.11 -1.78 -11.54
C GLY A 71 3.24 -2.44 -12.32
N VAL A 72 3.23 -3.77 -12.40
CA VAL A 72 4.28 -4.51 -13.12
C VAL A 72 4.20 -4.31 -14.63
N GLY A 73 2.99 -4.18 -15.19
CA GLY A 73 2.78 -4.18 -16.63
C GLY A 73 3.17 -5.53 -17.22
N VAL A 74 2.52 -6.59 -16.76
CA VAL A 74 2.88 -7.97 -17.14
C VAL A 74 2.76 -8.14 -18.66
N SER A 75 3.86 -8.55 -19.27
CA SER A 75 4.03 -8.77 -20.71
C SER A 75 4.63 -10.16 -20.95
N PRO A 76 4.59 -10.70 -22.18
CA PRO A 76 5.09 -12.05 -22.45
C PRO A 76 6.55 -12.30 -22.03
N GLU A 77 7.40 -11.27 -22.05
CA GLU A 77 8.80 -11.31 -21.64
C GLU A 77 9.00 -11.54 -20.13
N ASN A 78 8.12 -11.02 -19.28
CA ASN A 78 8.24 -11.08 -17.82
C ASN A 78 7.22 -12.01 -17.15
N GLN A 79 6.31 -12.60 -17.94
CA GLN A 79 5.22 -13.48 -17.48
C GLN A 79 5.71 -14.65 -16.62
N SER A 80 6.81 -15.30 -17.00
CA SER A 80 7.36 -16.43 -16.26
C SER A 80 7.82 -16.02 -14.85
N VAL A 81 8.54 -14.89 -14.76
CA VAL A 81 9.00 -14.32 -13.48
C VAL A 81 7.80 -13.89 -12.63
N TRP A 82 6.80 -13.25 -13.24
CA TRP A 82 5.58 -12.85 -12.54
C TRP A 82 4.81 -14.05 -11.97
N ASN A 83 4.67 -15.12 -12.75
CA ASN A 83 3.97 -16.34 -12.32
C ASN A 83 4.66 -17.00 -11.11
N GLU A 84 6.00 -17.05 -11.11
CA GLU A 84 6.77 -17.56 -9.96
C GLU A 84 6.61 -16.67 -8.72
N LEU A 85 6.66 -15.35 -8.91
CA LEU A 85 6.44 -14.40 -7.82
C LEU A 85 5.05 -14.55 -7.22
N VAL A 86 3.99 -14.61 -8.03
CA VAL A 86 2.61 -14.76 -7.52
C VAL A 86 2.40 -16.14 -6.87
N ARG A 87 3.09 -17.18 -7.34
CA ARG A 87 3.05 -18.51 -6.71
C ARG A 87 3.61 -18.48 -5.29
N SER A 88 4.71 -17.77 -5.07
CA SER A 88 5.31 -17.61 -3.75
C SER A 88 4.63 -16.53 -2.90
N ARG A 89 4.04 -15.51 -3.54
CA ARG A 89 3.37 -14.37 -2.90
C ARG A 89 2.02 -14.07 -3.57
N PRO A 90 0.96 -14.82 -3.24
CA PRO A 90 -0.36 -14.62 -3.84
C PRO A 90 -0.93 -13.20 -3.63
N ALA A 91 -0.56 -12.52 -2.55
CA ALA A 91 -0.95 -11.15 -2.27
C ALA A 91 -0.43 -10.13 -3.30
N ALA A 92 0.56 -10.48 -4.12
CA ALA A 92 1.07 -9.65 -5.20
C ALA A 92 0.13 -9.59 -6.40
N LYS A 93 -0.75 -10.58 -6.58
CA LYS A 93 -1.60 -10.75 -7.77
C LYS A 93 -2.31 -9.48 -8.25
N PRO A 94 -2.86 -8.61 -7.37
CA PRO A 94 -3.51 -7.38 -7.80
C PRO A 94 -2.59 -6.42 -8.58
N PHE A 95 -1.27 -6.46 -8.36
CA PHE A 95 -0.30 -5.51 -8.91
C PHE A 95 0.23 -5.89 -10.31
N ALA A 96 -0.33 -6.92 -10.94
CA ALA A 96 0.03 -7.29 -12.31
C ALA A 96 -0.12 -6.10 -13.28
N ASN A 97 -1.24 -5.40 -13.18
CA ASN A 97 -1.61 -4.25 -14.01
C ASN A 97 -2.26 -3.14 -13.15
N LYS A 98 -1.80 -3.00 -11.91
CA LYS A 98 -2.31 -2.00 -10.98
C LYS A 98 -1.14 -1.41 -10.21
N GLY A 99 -0.92 -0.13 -10.39
CA GLY A 99 0.09 0.61 -9.64
C GLY A 99 -0.32 0.87 -8.20
N PHE A 100 0.57 1.53 -7.48
CA PHE A 100 0.37 1.93 -6.09
C PHE A 100 0.84 3.37 -5.90
N ILE A 101 -0.01 4.32 -6.24
CA ILE A 101 0.26 5.77 -6.18
C ILE A 101 0.72 6.28 -4.80
N HIS A 102 0.48 5.52 -3.73
CA HIS A 102 0.87 5.88 -2.38
C HIS A 102 2.28 5.42 -2.01
N PHE A 103 3.03 4.77 -2.92
CA PHE A 103 4.34 4.23 -2.63
C PHE A 103 5.30 5.31 -2.10
N ALA A 104 5.50 6.39 -2.85
CA ALA A 104 6.41 7.48 -2.47
C ALA A 104 6.04 8.12 -1.13
N ALA A 105 4.77 8.44 -0.93
CA ALA A 105 4.29 9.04 0.31
C ALA A 105 4.47 8.13 1.54
N ILE A 106 4.43 6.80 1.37
CA ILE A 106 4.69 5.86 2.46
C ILE A 106 6.20 5.67 2.67
N ASP A 107 6.99 5.67 1.58
CA ASP A 107 8.46 5.58 1.63
C ASP A 107 9.06 6.72 2.45
N GLU A 108 8.56 7.95 2.29
CA GLU A 108 8.97 9.11 3.09
C GLU A 108 8.63 9.00 4.59
N MET A 109 7.69 8.12 4.95
CA MET A 109 7.21 7.93 6.32
C MET A 109 7.81 6.70 7.01
N MET A 110 8.55 5.86 6.29
CA MET A 110 9.11 4.58 6.75
C MET A 110 10.57 4.73 7.18
#